data_AF-A0A6N6WNH8-F1
#
_entry.id   AF-A0A6N6WNH8-F1
#
_cell.length_a   1.000
_cell.length_b   1.000
_cell.length_c   1.000
_cell.angle_alpha   90.00
_cell.angle_beta   90.00
_cell.angle_gamma   90.00
#
_symmetry.space_group_name_H-M   'P 1'
#
loop_
_entity.id
_entity.type
_entity.pdbx_description
1 polymer ?
#
loop_
_entity_poly.entity_id
_entity_poly.type
_entity_poly.pdbx_seq_one_letter_code
_entity_poly.pdbx_strand_id
1 'polypeptide(L)'
;PGTGGIPAFTLADFTLPVEMPLVVPSELVRRRPDIQASEALLHAANADYGVAVAKLYPQINLSANLGSQALTTGALFGGGSAVWGLVAQLTQPLFNPGLPAEKRAALAAFDAAVANYQSVVLESLRNVADTLRAVESDAQTLTDLAAGDMA
;
A
#
# COMPACT_ATOMS: atom_id res chain seq x y z
N PRO A 1 -22.99 2.88 35.30
CA PRO A 1 -22.77 3.30 33.90
C PRO A 1 -23.62 2.45 32.94
N GLY A 2 -24.84 2.90 32.61
CA GLY A 2 -25.75 2.09 31.79
C GLY A 2 -27.14 2.70 31.52
N THR A 3 -27.30 4.02 31.56
CA THR A 3 -28.60 4.70 31.39
C THR A 3 -28.51 5.86 30.39
N GLY A 4 -28.03 5.57 29.18
CA GLY A 4 -28.26 6.42 28.02
C GLY A 4 -29.23 5.68 27.10
N GLY A 5 -30.47 6.17 26.99
CA GLY A 5 -31.47 5.57 26.12
C GLY A 5 -30.94 5.50 24.68
N ILE A 6 -31.03 4.32 24.08
CA ILE A 6 -30.74 4.15 22.66
C ILE A 6 -31.79 5.01 21.92
N PRO A 7 -31.40 5.97 21.07
CA PRO A 7 -32.37 6.72 20.28
C PRO A 7 -33.22 5.74 19.49
N ALA A 8 -34.54 5.83 19.67
CA ALA A 8 -35.49 5.01 18.93
C ALA A 8 -35.66 5.64 17.55
N PHE A 9 -35.18 4.95 16.52
CA PHE A 9 -35.40 5.32 15.12
C PHE A 9 -36.57 4.49 14.58
N THR A 10 -37.43 5.12 13.80
CA THR A 10 -38.47 4.45 13.02
C THR A 10 -38.05 4.43 11.55
N LEU A 11 -38.50 3.44 10.78
CA LEU A 11 -38.20 3.37 9.34
C LEU A 11 -38.69 4.61 8.57
N ALA A 12 -39.71 5.29 9.08
CA ALA A 12 -40.23 6.55 8.53
C ALA A 12 -39.27 7.74 8.70
N ASP A 13 -38.28 7.65 9.58
CA ASP A 13 -37.29 8.71 9.80
C ASP A 13 -36.18 8.73 8.71
N PHE A 14 -36.13 7.69 7.86
CA PHE A 14 -35.18 7.58 6.76
C PHE A 14 -35.85 7.94 5.43
N THR A 15 -35.59 9.16 4.94
CA THR A 15 -36.00 9.58 3.59
C THR A 15 -34.85 9.35 2.62
N LEU A 16 -35.08 8.63 1.51
CA LEU A 16 -34.06 8.53 0.46
C LEU A 16 -33.76 9.93 -0.11
N PRO A 17 -32.48 10.30 -0.29
CA PRO A 17 -32.14 11.53 -0.99
C PRO A 17 -32.66 11.48 -2.43
N VAL A 18 -33.47 12.47 -2.82
CA VAL A 18 -34.00 12.60 -4.19
C VAL A 18 -32.89 12.96 -5.18
N GLU A 19 -31.82 13.61 -4.71
CA GLU A 19 -30.63 13.91 -5.50
C GLU A 19 -29.39 13.29 -4.83
N MET A 20 -28.81 12.27 -5.46
CA MET A 20 -27.48 11.81 -5.08
C MET A 20 -26.44 12.80 -5.59
N PRO A 21 -25.52 13.30 -4.74
CA PRO A 21 -24.41 14.10 -5.23
C PRO A 21 -23.59 13.25 -6.20
N LEU A 22 -23.47 13.68 -7.45
CA LEU A 22 -22.56 13.13 -8.47
C LEU A 22 -21.11 13.47 -8.08
N VAL A 23 -20.63 12.90 -6.98
CA VAL A 23 -19.19 12.91 -6.69
C VAL A 23 -18.55 11.96 -7.71
N VAL A 24 -17.58 12.46 -8.48
CA VAL A 24 -16.91 11.66 -9.52
C VAL A 24 -16.38 10.37 -8.88
N PRO A 25 -16.95 9.19 -9.21
CA PRO A 25 -16.68 7.97 -8.45
C PRO A 25 -15.20 7.56 -8.43
N SER A 26 -14.42 8.02 -9.42
CA SER A 26 -13.00 7.72 -9.55
C SER A 26 -12.13 8.20 -8.38
N GLU A 27 -12.43 9.35 -7.79
CA GLU A 27 -11.67 9.88 -6.64
C GLU A 27 -12.00 9.14 -5.34
N LEU A 28 -13.25 8.67 -5.19
CA LEU A 28 -13.67 7.84 -4.05
C LEU A 28 -13.07 6.44 -4.11
N VAL A 29 -12.99 5.86 -5.31
CA VAL A 29 -12.38 4.54 -5.55
C VAL A 29 -10.93 4.51 -5.08
N ARG A 30 -10.15 5.58 -5.32
CA ARG A 30 -8.74 5.68 -4.90
C ARG A 30 -8.54 5.74 -3.38
N ARG A 31 -9.57 6.12 -2.62
CA ARG A 31 -9.53 6.14 -1.14
C ARG A 31 -9.91 4.82 -0.51
N ARG A 32 -10.32 3.81 -1.28
CA ARG A 32 -10.71 2.52 -0.72
C ARG A 32 -9.48 1.77 -0.16
N PRO A 33 -9.60 1.12 1.01
CA PRO A 33 -8.48 0.44 1.66
C PRO A 33 -7.99 -0.80 0.88
N ASP A 34 -8.84 -1.44 0.08
CA ASP A 34 -8.49 -2.56 -0.80
C ASP A 34 -7.53 -2.16 -1.92
N ILE A 35 -7.80 -1.03 -2.58
CA ILE A 35 -6.92 -0.46 -3.62
C ILE A 35 -5.61 0.01 -3.01
N GLN A 36 -5.65 0.69 -1.87
CA GLN A 36 -4.43 1.13 -1.18
C GLN A 36 -3.53 -0.04 -0.79
N ALA A 37 -4.10 -1.13 -0.29
CA ALA A 37 -3.36 -2.35 0.01
C ALA A 37 -2.72 -2.94 -1.26
N SER A 38 -3.47 -3.02 -2.37
CA SER A 38 -2.93 -3.50 -3.64
C SER A 38 -1.85 -2.57 -4.23
N GLU A 39 -1.99 -1.25 -4.09
CA GLU A 39 -1.01 -0.27 -4.54
C GLU A 39 0.28 -0.38 -3.73
N ALA A 40 0.18 -0.56 -2.41
CA ALA A 40 1.33 -0.81 -1.55
C ALA A 40 2.08 -2.10 -1.93
N LEU A 41 1.34 -3.18 -2.25
CA LEU A 41 1.94 -4.43 -2.74
C LEU A 41 2.64 -4.24 -4.09
N LEU A 42 2.03 -3.49 -5.01
CA LEU A 42 2.64 -3.14 -6.29
C LEU A 42 3.94 -2.35 -6.10
N HIS A 43 3.94 -1.37 -5.19
CA HIS A 43 5.13 -0.59 -4.85
C HIS A 43 6.23 -1.45 -4.25
N ALA A 44 5.89 -2.38 -3.36
CA ALA A 44 6.84 -3.33 -2.79
C ALA A 44 7.47 -4.22 -3.88
N ALA A 45 6.65 -4.79 -4.76
CA ALA A 45 7.13 -5.63 -5.86
C ALA A 45 8.04 -4.86 -6.84
N ASN A 46 7.74 -3.58 -7.10
CA ASN A 46 8.60 -2.72 -7.91
C ASN A 46 9.96 -2.45 -7.23
N ALA A 47 9.95 -2.21 -5.92
CA ALA A 47 11.18 -2.04 -5.15
C ALA A 47 12.04 -3.32 -5.18
N ASP A 48 11.43 -4.49 -5.02
CA ASP A 48 12.10 -5.78 -5.10
C ASP A 48 12.70 -6.05 -6.49
N TYR A 49 11.98 -5.69 -7.55
CA TYR A 49 12.52 -5.71 -8.92
C TYR A 49 13.74 -4.79 -9.05
N GLY A 50 13.68 -3.58 -8.49
CA GLY A 50 14.81 -2.65 -8.42
C GLY A 50 16.02 -3.24 -7.68
N VAL A 51 15.80 -3.91 -6.55
CA VAL A 51 16.85 -4.61 -5.79
C VAL A 51 17.47 -5.73 -6.62
N ALA A 52 16.67 -6.55 -7.30
CA ALA A 52 17.16 -7.62 -8.17
C ALA A 52 17.98 -7.07 -9.35
N VAL A 53 17.60 -5.94 -9.91
CA VAL A 53 18.38 -5.23 -10.94
C VAL A 53 19.68 -4.68 -10.36
N ALA A 54 19.66 -4.08 -9.16
CA ALA A 54 20.83 -3.52 -8.51
C ALA A 54 21.94 -4.56 -8.24
N LYS A 55 21.57 -5.83 -7.99
CA LYS A 55 22.52 -6.95 -7.83
C LYS A 55 23.36 -7.24 -9.07
N LEU A 56 22.95 -6.77 -10.25
CA LEU A 56 23.74 -6.88 -11.49
C LEU A 56 24.89 -5.87 -11.56
N TYR A 57 24.88 -4.86 -10.70
CA TYR A 57 25.87 -3.78 -10.69
C TYR A 57 26.88 -3.93 -9.55
N PRO A 58 28.04 -3.28 -9.64
CA PRO A 58 29.01 -3.24 -8.55
C PRO A 58 28.39 -2.65 -7.27
N GLN A 59 28.66 -3.30 -6.14
CA GLN A 59 28.25 -2.84 -4.82
C GLN A 59 29.41 -2.09 -4.17
N ILE A 60 29.17 -0.84 -3.75
CA ILE A 60 30.13 -0.03 -3.01
C ILE A 60 29.71 -0.02 -1.55
N ASN A 61 30.58 -0.48 -0.65
CA ASN A 61 30.38 -0.43 0.79
C ASN A 61 31.39 0.54 1.40
N LEU A 62 30.90 1.47 2.23
CA LEU A 62 31.74 2.42 2.96
C LEU A 62 31.52 2.21 4.46
N SER A 63 32.58 1.83 5.15
CA SER A 63 32.56 1.54 6.59
C SER A 63 33.47 2.51 7.32
N ALA A 64 32.99 3.09 8.41
CA ALA A 64 33.77 3.92 9.31
C ALA A 64 33.69 3.34 10.72
N ASN A 65 34.80 3.39 11.46
CA ASN A 65 34.85 3.01 12.85
C ASN A 65 35.65 4.04 13.66
N LEU A 66 35.26 4.16 14.92
CA LEU A 66 35.91 4.98 15.93
C LEU A 66 35.89 4.18 17.22
N GLY A 67 37.00 4.17 17.95
CA GLY A 67 37.14 3.45 19.19
C GLY A 67 38.30 3.98 20.02
N SER A 68 38.61 3.25 21.08
CA SER A 68 39.76 3.52 21.91
C SER A 68 40.51 2.23 22.21
N GLN A 69 41.83 2.26 22.09
CA GLN A 69 42.70 1.14 22.39
C GLN A 69 43.85 1.62 23.27
N ALA A 70 43.99 1.00 24.45
CA ALA A 70 45.05 1.31 25.40
C ALA A 70 45.53 0.05 26.11
N LEU A 71 46.81 0.03 26.52
CA LEU A 71 47.41 -1.07 27.29
C LEU A 71 46.99 -1.06 28.78
N THR A 72 46.42 0.05 29.25
CA THR A 72 45.95 0.22 30.64
C THR A 72 44.59 0.91 30.65
N THR A 73 43.77 0.61 31.66
CA THR A 73 42.43 1.18 31.80
C THR A 73 42.46 2.70 32.03
N GLY A 74 43.47 3.21 32.74
CA GLY A 74 43.62 4.64 33.01
C GLY A 74 43.94 5.49 31.77
N ALA A 75 44.52 4.88 30.74
CA ALA A 75 44.82 5.54 29.47
C ALA A 75 43.69 5.40 28.43
N LEU A 76 42.63 4.61 28.71
CA LEU A 76 41.58 4.26 27.75
C LEU A 76 40.73 5.45 27.28
N PHE A 77 40.73 6.56 28.01
CA PHE A 77 40.03 7.79 27.61
C PHE A 77 41.00 8.96 27.41
N GLY A 78 42.31 8.67 27.32
CA GLY A 78 43.33 9.68 27.03
C GLY A 78 43.36 10.04 25.54
N GLY A 79 43.82 11.24 25.20
CA GLY A 79 43.86 11.69 23.80
C GLY A 79 44.67 10.81 22.84
N GLY A 80 45.64 10.04 23.36
CA GLY A 80 46.46 9.11 22.58
C GLY A 80 45.88 7.71 22.38
N SER A 81 44.76 7.36 23.03
CA SER A 81 44.15 6.03 22.89
C SER A 81 43.08 5.98 21.79
N ALA A 82 42.70 7.12 21.22
CA ALA A 82 41.70 7.20 20.16
C ALA A 82 42.21 6.52 18.88
N VAL A 83 41.43 5.57 18.38
CA VAL A 83 41.68 4.87 17.12
C VAL A 83 40.47 5.04 16.21
N TRP A 84 40.70 5.29 14.93
CA TRP A 84 39.64 5.44 13.94
C TRP A 84 40.08 4.83 12.61
N GLY A 85 39.10 4.44 11.80
CA GLY A 85 39.34 3.87 10.48
C GLY A 85 38.19 4.17 9.53
N LEU A 86 38.54 4.41 8.26
CA LEU A 86 37.60 4.54 7.15
C LEU A 86 38.01 3.56 6.06
N VAL A 87 37.11 2.69 5.64
CA VAL A 87 37.40 1.64 4.66
C VAL A 87 36.27 1.60 3.63
N ALA A 88 36.64 1.74 2.35
CA ALA A 88 35.73 1.52 1.22
C ALA A 88 36.00 0.15 0.58
N GLN A 89 34.96 -0.56 0.15
CA GLN A 89 35.05 -1.83 -0.57
C GLN A 89 34.17 -1.76 -1.83
N LEU A 90 34.67 -2.30 -2.93
CA LEU A 90 33.93 -2.46 -4.19
C LEU A 90 33.86 -3.95 -4.51
N THR A 91 32.64 -4.47 -4.72
CA THR A 91 32.42 -5.88 -5.08
C THR A 91 31.58 -5.96 -6.34
N GLN A 92 32.10 -6.61 -7.37
CA GLN A 92 31.39 -6.82 -8.63
C GLN A 92 31.39 -8.32 -8.98
N PRO A 93 30.20 -8.93 -9.19
CA PRO A 93 30.12 -10.28 -9.71
C PRO A 93 30.55 -10.31 -11.18
N LEU A 94 31.64 -11.01 -11.50
CA LEU A 94 32.11 -11.18 -12.89
C LEU A 94 31.33 -12.27 -13.63
N PHE A 95 31.02 -13.37 -12.94
CA PHE A 95 30.25 -14.48 -13.48
C PHE A 95 29.28 -15.01 -12.43
N ASN A 96 27.99 -14.76 -12.62
CA ASN A 96 26.93 -15.34 -11.81
C ASN A 96 25.69 -15.62 -12.70
N PRO A 97 25.47 -16.89 -13.12
CA PRO A 97 24.36 -17.23 -14.00
C PRO A 97 22.99 -17.13 -13.32
N GLY A 98 22.94 -17.04 -11.99
CA GLY A 98 21.69 -16.92 -11.22
C GLY A 98 21.07 -15.51 -11.28
N LEU A 99 21.88 -14.45 -11.39
CA LEU A 99 21.38 -13.06 -11.31
C LEU A 99 20.36 -12.71 -12.42
N PRO A 100 20.56 -13.10 -13.69
CA PRO A 100 19.55 -12.86 -14.73
C PRO A 100 18.24 -13.63 -14.47
N ALA A 101 18.32 -14.82 -13.84
CA ALA A 101 17.14 -15.60 -13.48
C ALA A 101 16.39 -14.95 -12.31
N GLU A 102 17.11 -14.46 -11.30
CA GLU A 102 16.55 -13.72 -10.17
C GLU A 102 15.86 -12.43 -10.63
N LYS A 103 16.48 -11.64 -11.51
CA LYS A 103 15.85 -10.47 -12.14
C LYS A 103 14.55 -10.86 -12.85
N ARG A 104 14.55 -11.95 -13.63
CA ARG A 104 13.35 -12.40 -14.35
C ARG A 104 12.24 -12.85 -13.40
N ALA A 105 12.58 -13.52 -12.30
CA ALA A 105 11.62 -13.90 -11.28
C ALA A 105 11.00 -12.66 -10.60
N ALA A 106 11.82 -11.67 -10.25
CA ALA A 106 11.34 -10.42 -9.67
C ALA A 106 10.45 -9.61 -10.65
N LEU A 107 10.79 -9.61 -11.94
CA LEU A 107 9.95 -8.99 -12.98
C LEU A 107 8.58 -9.69 -13.07
N ALA A 108 8.56 -11.01 -13.10
CA ALA A 108 7.30 -11.78 -13.14
C ALA A 108 6.44 -11.54 -11.89
N ALA A 109 7.05 -11.39 -10.71
CA ALA A 109 6.33 -11.04 -9.49
C ALA A 109 5.75 -9.62 -9.55
N PHE A 110 6.49 -8.66 -10.11
CA PHE A 110 5.98 -7.31 -10.36
C PHE A 110 4.81 -7.31 -11.35
N ASP A 111 4.91 -8.04 -12.46
CA ASP A 111 3.82 -8.17 -13.43
C ASP A 111 2.55 -8.79 -12.81
N ALA A 112 2.73 -9.79 -11.93
CA ALA A 112 1.62 -10.37 -11.17
C ALA A 112 0.97 -9.35 -10.21
N ALA A 113 1.76 -8.52 -9.53
CA ALA A 113 1.24 -7.45 -8.68
C ALA A 113 0.50 -6.38 -9.48
N VAL A 114 0.98 -6.04 -10.68
CA VAL A 114 0.29 -5.15 -11.62
C VAL A 114 -1.07 -5.73 -12.02
N ALA A 115 -1.13 -7.01 -12.38
CA ALA A 115 -2.37 -7.68 -12.73
C ALA A 115 -3.37 -7.72 -11.56
N ASN A 116 -2.88 -7.97 -10.35
CA ASN A 116 -3.71 -7.93 -9.14
C ASN A 116 -4.32 -6.54 -8.91
N TYR A 117 -3.50 -5.48 -9.02
CA TYR A 117 -3.98 -4.11 -8.90
C TYR A 117 -5.05 -3.77 -9.93
N GLN A 118 -4.85 -4.17 -11.20
CA GLN A 118 -5.86 -4.00 -12.23
C GLN A 118 -7.16 -4.74 -11.88
N SER A 119 -7.09 -5.97 -11.38
CA SER A 119 -8.28 -6.73 -10.98
C SER A 119 -9.04 -6.06 -9.85
N VAL A 120 -8.34 -5.61 -8.79
CA VAL A 120 -8.95 -4.93 -7.64
C VAL A 120 -9.63 -3.63 -8.08
N VAL A 121 -8.99 -2.85 -8.96
CA VAL A 121 -9.58 -1.63 -9.50
C VAL A 121 -10.83 -1.94 -10.32
N LEU A 122 -10.78 -2.91 -11.23
CA LEU A 122 -11.94 -3.30 -12.05
C LEU A 122 -13.11 -3.81 -11.20
N GLU A 123 -12.83 -4.63 -10.18
CA GLU A 123 -13.83 -5.12 -9.24
C GLU A 123 -14.44 -3.99 -8.40
N SER A 124 -13.63 -3.06 -7.93
CA SER A 124 -14.13 -1.89 -7.19
C SER A 124 -15.06 -1.01 -8.03
N LEU A 125 -14.74 -0.82 -9.32
CA LEU A 125 -15.58 -0.06 -10.25
C LEU A 125 -16.90 -0.78 -10.53
N ARG A 126 -16.86 -2.11 -10.69
CA ARG A 126 -18.08 -2.93 -10.81
C ARG A 126 -18.95 -2.79 -9.56
N ASN A 127 -18.38 -2.93 -8.38
CA ASN A 127 -19.11 -2.83 -7.11
C ASN A 127 -19.81 -1.47 -6.95
N VAL A 128 -19.15 -0.38 -7.36
CA VAL A 128 -19.77 0.95 -7.37
C VAL A 128 -20.93 1.02 -8.37
N ALA A 129 -20.74 0.50 -9.58
CA ALA A 129 -21.80 0.48 -10.59
C ALA A 129 -23.01 -0.34 -10.13
N ASP A 130 -22.79 -1.49 -9.50
CA ASP A 130 -23.85 -2.36 -8.98
C ASP A 130 -24.57 -1.72 -7.79
N THR A 131 -23.84 -1.03 -6.90
CA THR A 131 -24.44 -0.28 -5.78
C THR A 131 -25.31 0.88 -6.29
N LEU A 132 -24.84 1.63 -7.29
CA LEU A 132 -25.63 2.72 -7.88
C LEU A 132 -26.91 2.20 -8.56
N ARG A 133 -26.84 1.06 -9.26
CA ARG A 133 -28.04 0.43 -9.84
C ARG A 133 -29.02 -0.06 -8.77
N ALA A 134 -28.52 -0.61 -7.66
CA ALA A 134 -29.38 -1.04 -6.56
C ALA A 134 -30.13 0.14 -5.95
N VAL A 135 -29.44 1.26 -5.66
CA VAL A 135 -30.07 2.47 -5.13
C VAL A 135 -31.13 3.04 -6.08
N GLU A 136 -30.84 3.07 -7.38
CA GLU A 136 -31.82 3.50 -8.40
C GLU A 136 -33.06 2.59 -8.42
N SER A 137 -32.84 1.27 -8.41
CA SER A 137 -33.94 0.29 -8.37
C SER A 137 -34.79 0.44 -7.11
N ASP A 138 -34.18 0.64 -5.95
CA ASP A 138 -34.88 0.81 -4.68
C ASP A 138 -35.73 2.10 -4.69
N ALA A 139 -35.20 3.20 -5.23
CA ALA A 139 -35.93 4.45 -5.38
C ALA A 139 -37.17 4.30 -6.30
N GLN A 140 -37.03 3.56 -7.40
CA GLN A 140 -38.15 3.27 -8.30
C GLN A 140 -39.24 2.46 -7.58
N THR A 141 -38.87 1.40 -6.84
CA THR A 141 -39.86 0.58 -6.13
C THR A 141 -40.65 1.36 -5.08
N LEU A 142 -40.02 2.30 -4.37
CA LEU A 142 -40.70 3.16 -3.40
C LEU A 142 -41.67 4.13 -4.09
N THR A 143 -41.30 4.65 -5.26
CA THR A 143 -42.16 5.54 -6.03
C THR A 143 -43.41 4.80 -6.52
N ASP A 144 -43.24 3.56 -6.99
CA ASP A 144 -44.34 2.71 -7.46
C ASP A 144 -45.28 2.33 -6.30
N LEU A 145 -44.73 2.02 -5.12
CA LEU A 145 -45.53 1.75 -3.90
C LEU A 145 -46.30 2.97 -3.44
N ALA A 146 -45.67 4.15 -3.41
CA ALA A 146 -46.33 5.40 -3.04
C ALA A 146 -47.45 5.78 -4.04
N ALA A 147 -47.27 5.49 -5.33
CA ALA A 147 -48.33 5.67 -6.32
C ALA A 147 -49.49 4.68 -6.14
N GLY A 148 -49.20 3.45 -5.70
CA GLY A 148 -50.21 2.44 -5.39
C GLY A 148 -51.06 2.75 -4.16
N ASP A 149 -50.45 3.28 -3.10
CA ASP A 149 -51.17 3.69 -1.87
C ASP A 149 -52.09 4.91 -2.07
N MET A 150 -51.88 5.68 -3.15
CA MET A 150 -52.70 6.85 -3.49
C MET A 150 -53.87 6.54 -4.46
N ALA A 151 -54.03 5.28 -4.90
CA ALA A 151 -55.10 4.83 -5.80
C ALA A 151 -56.20 4.06 -5.08
#